data_AF-A0ABD2H7C2-F1
#
_entry.id   AF-A0ABD2H7C2-F1
#
_cell.length_a   1.000
_cell.length_b   1.000
_cell.length_c   1.000
_cell.angle_alpha   90.00
_cell.angle_beta   90.00
_cell.angle_gamma   90.00
#
_symmetry.space_group_name_H-M   'P 1'
#
loop_
_entity.id
_entity.type
_entity.pdbx_description
1 polymer ?
#
loop_
_entity_poly.entity_id
_entity_poly.type
_entity_poly.pdbx_seq_one_letter_code
_entity_poly.pdbx_strand_id
1 'polypeptide(L)'
;MNSDQPHLTGTKLRQKRQVRSSSSVSANGSNLEWVTWNNSVPNNSVSIYNSEFKRTDYICKHRCSAGFYTPSQGPHCHYATAKKAYSGSPFALLVYKNNFDILEWKEDSHGSVPKSSVKTCPGGDIYVGKNKYGLGKVATKAKSFYLPWKGKVYKYSKYQVLTITEDIISQEIYDVKYLKDESKMVNFPPEIIGKTSITNKEHNSVVKKDSDSKKVGSRNLC
;
A
#
# COMPACT_ATOMS: atom_id res chain seq x y z
N MET A 1 -36.96 50.01 31.72
CA MET A 1 -35.68 50.17 30.97
C MET A 1 -34.85 48.93 31.21
N ASN A 2 -34.15 48.47 30.17
CA ASN A 2 -33.35 47.25 30.02
C ASN A 2 -34.07 45.90 29.90
N SER A 3 -34.36 45.57 28.64
CA SER A 3 -34.39 44.19 28.13
C SER A 3 -32.96 43.84 27.69
N ASP A 4 -32.27 42.96 28.42
CA ASP A 4 -30.98 42.41 28.01
C ASP A 4 -31.17 41.00 27.42
N GLN A 5 -31.09 40.92 26.10
CA GLN A 5 -31.01 39.68 25.33
C GLN A 5 -29.66 39.70 24.58
N PRO A 6 -28.72 38.78 24.84
CA PRO A 6 -27.46 38.78 24.10
C PRO A 6 -27.65 38.26 22.68
N HIS A 7 -27.17 39.08 21.76
CA HIS A 7 -27.13 38.93 20.31
C HIS A 7 -26.20 37.76 19.92
N LEU A 8 -26.77 36.63 19.49
CA LEU A 8 -26.00 35.52 18.90
C LEU A 8 -25.59 35.90 17.47
N THR A 9 -24.35 36.36 17.29
CA THR A 9 -23.74 36.54 15.98
C THR A 9 -23.38 35.18 15.38
N GLY A 10 -24.15 34.74 14.38
CA GLY A 10 -23.88 33.53 13.60
C GLY A 10 -22.71 33.72 12.63
N THR A 11 -21.52 33.25 12.99
CA THR A 11 -20.41 33.12 12.05
C THR A 11 -20.55 31.80 11.28
N LYS A 12 -20.91 31.87 9.99
CA LYS A 12 -20.84 30.73 9.05
C LYS A 12 -19.38 30.30 8.87
N LEU A 13 -18.94 29.31 9.65
CA LEU A 13 -17.70 28.58 9.36
C LEU A 13 -17.97 27.54 8.28
N ARG A 14 -17.62 27.89 7.04
CA ARG A 14 -17.58 26.99 5.89
C ARG A 14 -16.44 25.98 6.11
N GLN A 15 -16.73 24.86 6.76
CA GLN A 15 -15.82 23.72 6.82
C GLN A 15 -15.69 23.11 5.41
N LYS A 16 -14.71 23.58 4.63
CA LYS A 16 -14.16 22.79 3.54
C LYS A 16 -13.42 21.63 4.18
N ARG A 17 -14.03 20.44 4.13
CA ARG A 17 -13.40 19.17 4.44
C ARG A 17 -12.20 19.01 3.49
N GLN A 18 -11.02 19.43 3.91
CA GLN A 18 -9.78 19.09 3.22
C GLN A 18 -9.59 17.59 3.42
N VAL A 19 -10.03 16.82 2.42
CA VAL A 19 -9.52 15.47 2.23
C VAL A 19 -8.03 15.63 2.02
N ARG A 20 -7.24 15.39 3.07
CA ARG A 20 -5.81 15.13 2.92
C ARG A 20 -5.70 13.83 2.12
N SER A 21 -5.77 13.94 0.80
CA SER A 21 -5.23 12.94 -0.10
C SER A 21 -3.72 13.01 0.00
N SER A 22 -3.16 12.46 1.09
CA SER A 22 -1.76 12.05 1.10
C SER A 22 -1.66 10.67 0.49
N SER A 23 -2.14 10.52 -0.74
CA SER A 23 -1.75 9.43 -1.61
C SER A 23 -0.65 9.97 -2.50
N SER A 24 0.59 9.90 -2.03
CA SER A 24 1.72 9.87 -2.96
C SER A 24 1.64 8.54 -3.70
N VAL A 25 0.74 8.47 -4.68
CA VAL A 25 0.72 7.40 -5.68
C VAL A 25 2.08 7.51 -6.36
N SER A 26 2.96 6.54 -6.10
CA SER A 26 4.17 6.36 -6.90
C SER A 26 3.74 6.34 -8.36
N ALA A 27 4.35 7.20 -9.17
CA ALA A 27 3.96 7.50 -10.56
C ALA A 27 3.87 6.29 -11.52
N ASN A 28 4.08 5.06 -11.03
CA ASN A 28 4.16 3.83 -11.81
C ASN A 28 3.19 2.72 -11.38
N GLY A 29 2.19 2.98 -10.50
CA GLY A 29 1.19 1.96 -10.16
C GLY A 29 1.72 0.74 -9.36
N SER A 30 2.94 0.79 -8.85
CA SER A 30 3.54 -0.28 -8.03
C SER A 30 2.86 -0.43 -6.67
N ASN A 31 2.69 -1.66 -6.17
CA ASN A 31 2.14 -1.96 -4.84
C ASN A 31 3.12 -1.68 -3.67
N LEU A 32 4.21 -0.96 -3.93
CA LEU A 32 5.20 -0.58 -2.93
C LEU A 32 4.93 0.82 -2.36
N GLU A 33 4.99 0.93 -1.04
CA GLU A 33 4.83 2.19 -0.34
C GLU A 33 5.85 2.39 0.77
N TRP A 34 6.13 3.66 1.08
CA TRP A 34 6.97 4.04 2.20
C TRP A 34 6.06 4.43 3.38
N VAL A 35 5.96 3.56 4.37
CA VAL A 35 5.09 3.76 5.55
C VAL A 35 5.92 4.30 6.70
N THR A 36 5.50 5.41 7.30
CA THR A 36 6.17 5.97 8.48
C THR A 36 6.11 4.96 9.63
N TRP A 37 7.27 4.71 10.24
CA TRP A 37 7.36 3.82 11.40
C TRP A 37 6.54 4.38 12.57
N ASN A 38 5.76 3.51 13.21
CA ASN A 38 4.89 3.87 14.32
C ASN A 38 4.95 2.77 15.41
N ASN A 39 6.09 2.64 16.08
CA ASN A 39 6.35 1.70 17.19
C ASN A 39 6.35 0.20 16.85
N SER A 40 5.87 -0.19 15.68
CA SER A 40 5.91 -1.58 15.20
C SER A 40 6.32 -1.66 13.74
N VAL A 41 6.74 -2.85 13.32
CA VAL A 41 6.97 -3.18 11.91
C VAL A 41 5.60 -3.44 11.27
N PRO A 42 5.20 -2.67 10.24
CA PRO A 42 3.97 -2.95 9.50
C PRO A 42 4.00 -4.33 8.85
N ASN A 43 2.83 -4.95 8.71
CA ASN A 43 2.70 -6.18 7.92
C ASN A 43 3.26 -5.98 6.51
N ASN A 44 3.83 -7.05 5.95
CA ASN A 44 4.43 -7.06 4.61
C ASN A 44 5.59 -6.06 4.44
N SER A 45 6.26 -5.66 5.53
CA SER A 45 7.50 -4.89 5.43
C SER A 45 8.58 -5.71 4.72
N VAL A 46 9.19 -5.13 3.69
CA VAL A 46 10.23 -5.79 2.90
C VAL A 46 11.50 -5.89 3.74
N SER A 47 12.06 -7.09 3.80
CA SER A 47 13.25 -7.40 4.59
C SER A 47 14.19 -8.35 3.86
N ILE A 48 15.41 -8.44 4.37
CA ILE A 48 16.35 -9.50 4.03
C ILE A 48 16.81 -10.20 5.30
N TYR A 49 17.17 -11.46 5.18
CA TYR A 49 17.97 -12.11 6.20
C TYR A 49 19.45 -11.76 5.96
N ASN A 50 20.06 -11.06 6.91
CA ASN A 50 21.47 -10.72 6.88
C ASN A 50 22.27 -11.85 7.53
N SER A 51 22.87 -12.72 6.72
CA SER A 51 23.61 -13.89 7.18
C SER A 51 24.88 -13.54 7.95
N GLU A 52 25.55 -12.44 7.61
CA GLU A 52 26.77 -11.97 8.27
C GLU A 52 26.51 -11.60 9.74
N PHE A 53 25.33 -11.06 10.04
CA PHE A 53 24.95 -10.63 11.39
C PHE A 53 23.82 -11.47 12.01
N LYS A 54 23.39 -12.54 11.34
CA LYS A 54 22.34 -13.49 11.76
C LYS A 54 21.08 -12.78 12.27
N ARG A 55 20.54 -11.86 11.46
CA ARG A 55 19.37 -11.05 11.83
C ARG A 55 18.55 -10.64 10.60
N THR A 56 17.29 -10.28 10.84
CA THR A 56 16.42 -9.71 9.81
C THR A 56 16.57 -8.20 9.76
N ASP A 57 16.94 -7.70 8.58
CA ASP A 57 17.10 -6.28 8.31
C ASP A 57 15.94 -5.82 7.41
N TYR A 58 15.13 -4.88 7.91
CA TYR A 58 14.04 -4.26 7.15
C TYR A 58 14.54 -3.06 6.35
N ILE A 59 14.02 -2.90 5.14
CA ILE A 59 14.37 -1.77 4.28
C ILE A 59 13.72 -0.51 4.85
N CYS A 60 14.55 0.46 5.23
CA CYS A 60 14.09 1.74 5.74
C CYS A 60 14.69 2.90 4.95
N LYS A 61 14.07 4.08 5.08
CA LYS A 61 14.67 5.34 4.71
C LYS A 61 14.49 6.40 5.79
N HIS A 62 15.53 7.20 5.98
CA HIS A 62 15.43 8.49 6.66
C HIS A 62 15.62 9.58 5.59
N ARG A 63 14.62 10.45 5.43
CA ARG A 63 14.51 11.37 4.29
C ARG A 63 14.61 10.57 2.97
N CYS A 64 15.65 10.82 2.16
CA CYS A 64 15.91 10.12 0.90
C CYS A 64 17.03 9.08 0.98
N SER A 65 17.61 8.81 2.14
CA SER A 65 18.69 7.82 2.24
C SER A 65 18.14 6.48 2.73
N ALA A 66 18.30 5.45 1.89
CA ALA A 66 18.01 4.07 2.25
C ALA A 66 19.05 3.52 3.25
N GLY A 67 18.62 2.54 4.02
CA GLY A 67 19.39 1.87 5.04
C GLY A 67 18.68 0.61 5.53
N PHE A 68 19.01 0.20 6.76
CA PHE A 68 18.32 -0.91 7.43
C PHE A 68 17.74 -0.48 8.77
N TYR A 69 16.65 -1.13 9.14
CA TYR A 69 16.09 -1.14 10.49
C TYR A 69 16.12 -2.57 11.02
N THR A 70 16.57 -2.74 12.25
CA THR A 70 16.54 -4.02 12.97
C THR A 70 15.96 -3.73 14.37
N PRO A 71 14.88 -4.40 14.81
CA PRO A 71 14.28 -4.14 16.12
C PRO A 71 15.28 -4.22 17.29
N SER A 72 16.24 -5.13 17.22
CA SER A 72 17.27 -5.30 18.26
C SER A 72 18.28 -4.15 18.37
N GLN A 73 18.28 -3.19 17.43
CA GLN A 73 19.17 -2.02 17.44
C GLN A 73 18.42 -0.71 17.77
N GLY A 74 17.18 -0.82 18.21
CA GLY A 74 16.35 0.31 18.60
C GLY A 74 15.58 0.94 17.44
N PRO A 75 14.71 1.92 17.73
CA PRO A 75 13.73 2.49 16.80
C PRO A 75 14.34 3.50 15.83
N HIS A 76 15.38 3.09 15.08
CA HIS A 76 16.10 3.96 14.17
C HIS A 76 16.39 3.29 12.84
N CYS A 77 16.26 4.07 11.76
CA CYS A 77 16.81 3.68 10.47
C CYS A 77 18.31 3.96 10.46
N HIS A 78 19.14 2.94 10.27
CA HIS A 78 20.58 3.09 10.11
C HIS A 78 20.89 3.32 8.63
N TYR A 79 21.32 4.54 8.29
CA TYR A 79 21.55 4.96 6.91
C TYR A 79 22.92 5.61 6.74
N ALA A 80 23.45 5.56 5.52
CA ALA A 80 24.73 6.17 5.19
C ALA A 80 24.53 7.50 4.46
N THR A 81 25.38 8.48 4.78
CA THR A 81 25.71 9.60 3.88
C THR A 81 27.00 9.31 3.12
N ALA A 82 27.49 10.25 2.31
CA ALA A 82 28.79 10.09 1.66
C ALA A 82 29.98 10.04 2.65
N LYS A 83 29.80 10.55 3.88
CA LYS A 83 30.90 10.73 4.86
C LYS A 83 30.76 9.86 6.12
N LYS A 84 29.53 9.64 6.60
CA LYS A 84 29.26 9.02 7.91
C LYS A 84 27.93 8.27 7.93
N ALA A 85 27.84 7.23 8.76
CA ALA A 85 26.61 6.50 9.03
C ALA A 85 25.91 7.08 10.25
N TYR A 86 24.59 7.14 10.17
CA TYR A 86 23.72 7.76 11.16
C TYR A 86 22.57 6.83 11.50
N SER A 87 21.99 7.05 12.67
CA SER A 87 20.72 6.50 13.11
C SER A 87 19.68 7.62 13.02
N GLY A 88 18.62 7.44 12.23
CA GLY A 88 17.63 8.46 11.95
C GLY A 88 16.24 8.12 12.45
N SER A 89 15.57 9.11 13.03
CA SER A 89 14.14 9.13 13.33
C SER A 89 13.59 10.55 13.04
N PRO A 90 12.32 10.71 12.59
CA PRO A 90 11.42 9.66 12.13
C PRO A 90 11.95 8.99 10.85
N PHE A 91 11.47 7.79 10.55
CA PHE A 91 11.84 7.06 9.34
C PHE A 91 10.64 6.33 8.75
N ALA A 92 10.78 5.88 7.51
CA ALA A 92 9.77 5.06 6.84
C ALA A 92 10.34 3.68 6.51
N LEU A 93 9.49 2.66 6.57
CA LEU A 93 9.75 1.31 6.12
C LEU A 93 9.16 1.10 4.73
N LEU A 94 9.83 0.31 3.90
CA LEU A 94 9.29 -0.12 2.63
C LEU A 94 8.30 -1.26 2.88
N VAL A 95 7.04 -1.04 2.53
CA VAL A 95 5.94 -1.99 2.72
C VAL A 95 5.39 -2.38 1.37
N TYR A 96 5.05 -3.66 1.28
CA TYR A 96 4.52 -4.26 0.08
C TYR A 96 3.03 -4.58 0.26
N LYS A 97 2.16 -3.77 -0.35
CA LYS A 97 0.74 -3.71 0.00
C LYS A 97 -0.05 -4.92 -0.48
N ASN A 98 0.16 -5.32 -1.73
CA ASN A 98 -0.53 -6.44 -2.35
C ASN A 98 0.52 -7.27 -3.09
N ASN A 99 0.62 -8.56 -2.78
CA ASN A 99 1.70 -9.46 -3.21
C ASN A 99 1.69 -9.82 -4.72
N PHE A 100 1.25 -8.91 -5.58
CA PHE A 100 1.01 -9.18 -7.00
C PHE A 100 2.21 -8.92 -7.89
N ASP A 101 3.03 -7.90 -7.60
CA ASP A 101 4.35 -7.67 -8.18
C ASP A 101 5.42 -8.63 -7.59
N ILE A 102 6.45 -8.97 -8.36
CA ILE A 102 7.61 -9.73 -7.85
C ILE A 102 8.72 -8.74 -7.51
N LEU A 103 9.28 -8.84 -6.29
CA LEU A 103 10.47 -8.10 -5.89
C LEU A 103 11.70 -8.96 -6.15
N GLU A 104 12.68 -8.40 -6.83
CA GLU A 104 13.91 -9.11 -7.19
C GLU A 104 15.15 -8.25 -6.89
N TRP A 105 16.27 -8.92 -6.67
CA TRP A 105 17.57 -8.28 -6.46
C TRP A 105 18.45 -8.53 -7.68
N LYS A 106 18.66 -7.49 -8.49
CA LYS A 106 19.48 -7.56 -9.71
C LYS A 106 20.88 -7.02 -9.47
N GLU A 107 21.90 -7.76 -9.90
CA GLU A 107 23.29 -7.32 -9.79
C GLU A 107 23.58 -6.13 -10.70
N ASP A 108 24.33 -5.16 -10.17
CA ASP A 108 24.82 -4.03 -10.94
C ASP A 108 26.08 -3.42 -10.29
N SER A 109 26.67 -2.41 -10.94
CA SER A 109 27.88 -1.78 -10.46
C SER A 109 28.09 -0.35 -10.93
N HIS A 110 29.05 0.35 -10.30
CA HIS A 110 29.57 1.64 -10.76
C HIS A 110 28.53 2.76 -10.99
N GLY A 111 27.44 2.75 -10.20
CA GLY A 111 26.35 3.72 -10.31
C GLY A 111 25.25 3.35 -11.29
N SER A 112 25.41 2.28 -12.04
CA SER A 112 24.32 1.73 -12.86
C SER A 112 23.26 1.11 -11.96
N VAL A 113 22.02 1.18 -12.45
CA VAL A 113 20.86 0.54 -11.84
C VAL A 113 19.98 -0.02 -12.96
N PRO A 114 19.34 -1.20 -12.76
CA PRO A 114 18.39 -1.72 -13.74
C PRO A 114 17.16 -0.82 -13.89
N LYS A 115 16.38 -1.06 -14.96
CA LYS A 115 15.02 -0.49 -15.06
C LYS A 115 14.18 -0.90 -13.85
N SER A 116 13.16 -0.10 -13.53
CA SER A 116 12.19 -0.43 -12.46
C SER A 116 12.80 -0.51 -11.06
N SER A 117 13.99 0.08 -10.87
CA SER A 117 14.67 0.13 -9.57
C SER A 117 13.91 0.97 -8.56
N VAL A 118 13.83 0.47 -7.32
CA VAL A 118 13.10 1.12 -6.23
C VAL A 118 13.86 2.35 -5.75
N LYS A 119 13.29 3.52 -6.02
CA LYS A 119 13.78 4.84 -5.57
C LYS A 119 13.34 5.15 -4.15
N THR A 120 14.18 5.89 -3.43
CA THR A 120 13.84 6.37 -2.08
C THR A 120 13.02 7.67 -2.09
N CYS A 121 13.17 8.51 -3.13
CA CYS A 121 12.47 9.78 -3.27
C CYS A 121 12.12 10.05 -4.74
N PRO A 122 10.97 10.72 -5.01
CA PRO A 122 10.65 11.23 -6.34
C PRO A 122 11.77 12.15 -6.88
N GLY A 123 12.13 12.01 -8.15
CA GLY A 123 13.20 12.81 -8.78
C GLY A 123 14.62 12.58 -8.24
N GLY A 124 14.80 11.64 -7.31
CA GLY A 124 16.09 11.32 -6.72
C GLY A 124 16.89 10.28 -7.51
N ASP A 125 18.21 10.33 -7.32
CA ASP A 125 19.21 9.40 -7.88
C ASP A 125 19.71 8.40 -6.83
N ILE A 126 18.85 8.08 -5.87
CA ILE A 126 19.14 7.19 -4.76
C ILE A 126 18.16 6.01 -4.79
N TYR A 127 18.74 4.82 -4.79
CA TYR A 127 18.03 3.56 -4.93
C TYR A 127 18.33 2.65 -3.74
N VAL A 128 17.41 1.73 -3.48
CA VAL A 128 17.58 0.68 -2.48
C VAL A 128 18.55 -0.37 -3.01
N GLY A 129 19.61 -0.66 -2.26
CA GLY A 129 20.59 -1.66 -2.64
C GLY A 129 21.01 -2.56 -1.50
N LYS A 130 21.65 -3.68 -1.85
CA LYS A 130 22.31 -4.56 -0.92
C LYS A 130 23.63 -5.09 -1.48
N ASN A 131 24.46 -5.60 -0.60
CA ASN A 131 25.49 -6.57 -0.96
C ASN A 131 25.50 -7.69 0.09
N LYS A 132 26.51 -8.57 0.06
CA LYS A 132 26.60 -9.67 1.03
C LYS A 132 26.63 -9.22 2.50
N TYR A 133 27.01 -7.97 2.79
CA TYR A 133 27.10 -7.42 4.15
C TYR A 133 25.80 -6.77 4.65
N GLY A 134 24.84 -6.47 3.78
CA GLY A 134 23.54 -5.94 4.19
C GLY A 134 22.98 -4.85 3.28
N LEU A 135 22.00 -4.12 3.80
CA LEU A 135 21.25 -3.08 3.08
C LEU A 135 21.92 -1.71 3.18
N GLY A 136 21.74 -0.91 2.13
CA GLY A 136 22.19 0.47 2.09
C GLY A 136 21.57 1.21 0.91
N LYS A 137 22.29 2.21 0.43
CA LYS A 137 21.84 3.02 -0.70
C LYS A 137 22.79 2.94 -1.88
N VAL A 138 22.26 2.88 -3.08
CA VAL A 138 23.00 3.11 -4.31
C VAL A 138 22.80 4.56 -4.72
N ALA A 139 23.87 5.32 -4.83
CA ALA A 139 23.84 6.70 -5.32
C ALA A 139 24.51 6.75 -6.69
N THR A 140 23.72 6.90 -7.75
CA THR A 140 24.19 6.75 -9.14
C THR A 140 25.17 7.87 -9.52
N LYS A 141 24.89 9.12 -9.11
CA LYS A 141 25.80 10.27 -9.26
C LYS A 141 27.19 10.04 -8.64
N ALA A 142 27.24 9.36 -7.50
CA ALA A 142 28.50 9.05 -6.81
C ALA A 142 29.09 7.69 -7.22
N LYS A 143 28.43 7.00 -8.16
CA LYS A 143 28.80 5.72 -8.74
C LYS A 143 29.05 4.61 -7.72
N SER A 144 28.29 4.55 -6.63
CA SER A 144 28.58 3.61 -5.55
C SER A 144 27.41 3.24 -4.65
N PHE A 145 27.54 2.06 -4.07
CA PHE A 145 26.75 1.59 -2.94
C PHE A 145 27.41 2.01 -1.63
N TYR A 146 26.60 2.52 -0.72
CA TYR A 146 27.00 2.98 0.61
C TYR A 146 26.28 2.15 1.68
N LEU A 147 27.06 1.36 2.40
CA LEU A 147 26.62 0.51 3.49
C LEU A 147 26.93 1.18 4.84
N PRO A 148 25.92 1.47 5.68
CA PRO A 148 26.14 1.92 7.05
C PRO A 148 26.48 0.74 7.96
N TRP A 149 27.55 0.84 8.74
CA TRP A 149 27.87 -0.16 9.77
C TRP A 149 28.65 0.44 10.94
N LYS A 150 28.13 0.26 12.17
CA LYS A 150 28.74 0.75 13.42
C LYS A 150 29.27 2.20 13.33
N GLY A 151 28.46 3.11 12.80
CA GLY A 151 28.79 4.53 12.66
C GLY A 151 29.76 4.88 11.51
N LYS A 152 30.26 3.88 10.78
CA LYS A 152 31.12 4.03 9.60
C LYS A 152 30.34 3.76 8.31
N VAL A 153 30.85 4.29 7.20
CA VAL A 153 30.29 4.04 5.87
C VAL A 153 31.30 3.23 5.07
N TYR A 154 30.82 2.16 4.47
CA TYR A 154 31.59 1.33 3.56
C TYR A 154 31.08 1.56 2.15
N LYS A 155 32.00 1.81 1.23
CA LYS A 155 31.70 2.14 -0.17
C LYS A 155 32.08 0.96 -1.05
N TYR A 156 31.16 0.53 -1.90
CA TYR A 156 31.38 -0.57 -2.83
C TYR A 156 30.96 -0.18 -4.25
N SER A 157 31.70 -0.68 -5.24
CA SER A 157 31.35 -0.51 -6.65
C SER A 157 30.42 -1.61 -7.17
N LYS A 158 30.38 -2.79 -6.53
CA LYS A 158 29.49 -3.92 -6.88
C LYS A 158 28.41 -4.11 -5.83
N TYR A 159 27.18 -4.33 -6.28
CA TYR A 159 26.01 -4.41 -5.41
C TYR A 159 24.84 -5.06 -6.15
N GLN A 160 23.74 -5.30 -5.45
CA GLN A 160 22.44 -5.62 -6.01
C GLN A 160 21.47 -4.47 -5.76
N VAL A 161 20.60 -4.21 -6.72
CA VAL A 161 19.56 -3.17 -6.65
C VAL A 161 18.21 -3.85 -6.54
N LEU A 162 17.33 -3.34 -5.67
CA LEU A 162 15.97 -3.83 -5.56
C LEU A 162 15.16 -3.32 -6.76
N THR A 163 14.55 -4.23 -7.51
CA THR A 163 13.68 -3.91 -8.65
C THR A 163 12.32 -4.56 -8.48
N ILE A 164 11.35 -3.98 -9.17
CA ILE A 164 10.00 -4.54 -9.33
C ILE A 164 9.98 -5.20 -10.70
N THR A 165 9.63 -6.48 -10.77
CA THR A 165 9.51 -7.18 -12.04
C THR A 165 8.40 -6.54 -12.88
N GLU A 166 8.74 -6.05 -14.08
CA GLU A 166 7.77 -5.50 -15.05
C GLU A 166 7.01 -6.60 -15.82
N ASP A 167 7.36 -7.87 -15.62
CA ASP A 167 6.91 -8.99 -16.47
C ASP A 167 5.51 -9.53 -16.13
N ILE A 168 4.76 -8.88 -15.23
CA ILE A 168 3.36 -9.25 -14.97
C ILE A 168 2.47 -8.41 -15.88
N ILE A 169 2.41 -8.86 -17.13
CA ILE A 169 1.68 -8.21 -18.23
C ILE A 169 0.15 -8.35 -18.03
N SER A 170 -0.30 -9.41 -17.34
CA SER A 170 -1.69 -9.60 -16.95
C SER A 170 -1.82 -10.67 -15.85
N GLN A 171 -2.90 -10.59 -15.06
CA GLN A 171 -3.39 -11.71 -14.25
C GLN A 171 -4.79 -12.06 -14.75
N GLU A 172 -4.98 -13.32 -15.12
CA GLU A 172 -6.27 -13.86 -15.53
C GLU A 172 -6.83 -14.74 -14.42
N ILE A 173 -8.00 -14.37 -13.90
CA ILE A 173 -8.72 -15.20 -12.94
C ILE A 173 -9.55 -16.21 -13.73
N TYR A 174 -9.13 -17.47 -13.70
CA TYR A 174 -9.89 -18.59 -14.22
C TYR A 174 -10.34 -19.50 -13.07
N ASP A 175 -11.48 -20.18 -13.25
CA ASP A 175 -11.99 -21.20 -12.29
C ASP A 175 -12.30 -20.67 -10.86
N VAL A 176 -13.25 -19.74 -10.75
CA VAL A 176 -13.76 -19.28 -9.45
C VAL A 176 -14.59 -20.39 -8.78
N LYS A 177 -14.07 -20.95 -7.69
CA LYS A 177 -14.77 -21.96 -6.86
C LYS A 177 -15.41 -21.32 -5.64
N TYR A 178 -16.72 -21.43 -5.52
CA TYR A 178 -17.46 -20.99 -4.34
C TYR A 178 -17.45 -22.07 -3.26
N LEU A 179 -17.13 -21.69 -2.03
CA LEU A 179 -17.29 -22.53 -0.84
C LEU A 179 -18.78 -22.58 -0.49
N LYS A 180 -19.52 -23.48 -1.15
CA LYS A 180 -20.98 -23.60 -0.99
C LYS A 180 -21.38 -24.03 0.43
N ASP A 181 -20.57 -24.89 1.04
CA ASP A 181 -20.86 -25.48 2.36
C ASP A 181 -20.73 -24.48 3.52
N GLU A 182 -20.01 -23.36 3.31
CA GLU A 182 -19.82 -22.31 4.31
C GLU A 182 -20.71 -21.08 4.08
N SER A 183 -21.60 -21.14 3.09
CA SER A 183 -22.44 -20.00 2.72
C SER A 183 -23.46 -19.67 3.81
N LYS A 184 -23.52 -18.38 4.19
CA LYS A 184 -24.52 -17.85 5.13
C LYS A 184 -25.69 -17.27 4.35
N MET A 185 -26.88 -17.84 4.54
CA MET A 185 -28.10 -17.30 3.98
C MET A 185 -28.52 -16.05 4.78
N VAL A 186 -28.49 -14.89 4.12
CA VAL A 186 -29.00 -13.64 4.70
C VAL A 186 -30.49 -13.55 4.38
N ASN A 187 -31.33 -13.64 5.40
CA ASN A 187 -32.77 -13.52 5.25
C ASN A 187 -33.17 -12.05 5.19
N PHE A 188 -33.78 -11.65 4.08
CA PHE A 188 -34.41 -10.34 3.93
C PHE A 188 -35.93 -10.47 4.13
N PRO A 189 -36.61 -9.41 4.59
CA PRO A 189 -38.06 -9.40 4.64
C PRO A 189 -38.66 -9.63 3.24
N PRO A 190 -39.87 -10.24 3.15
CA PRO A 190 -40.52 -10.53 1.88
C PRO A 190 -40.67 -9.28 1.01
N GLU A 191 -40.31 -9.38 -0.27
CA GLU A 191 -40.50 -8.32 -1.25
C GLU A 191 -41.64 -8.70 -2.21
N ILE A 192 -42.63 -7.82 -2.38
CA ILE A 192 -43.72 -8.04 -3.34
C ILE A 192 -43.17 -7.82 -4.76
N ILE A 193 -43.23 -8.87 -5.59
CA ILE A 193 -42.66 -8.89 -6.95
C ILE A 193 -43.64 -8.28 -7.96
N GLY A 194 -44.93 -8.52 -7.80
CA GLY A 194 -46.00 -7.94 -8.59
C GLY A 194 -47.28 -7.89 -7.77
N LYS A 195 -48.17 -6.95 -8.07
CA LYS A 195 -49.51 -6.90 -7.47
C LYS A 195 -50.52 -6.74 -8.59
N THR A 196 -51.25 -7.80 -8.88
CA THR A 196 -52.38 -7.77 -9.80
C THR A 196 -53.68 -7.88 -9.00
N SER A 197 -54.70 -7.15 -9.44
CA SER A 197 -56.03 -7.20 -8.83
C SER A 197 -56.98 -7.87 -9.82
N ILE A 198 -57.59 -8.97 -9.38
CA ILE A 198 -58.59 -9.70 -10.16
C ILE A 198 -59.96 -9.38 -9.54
N THR A 199 -60.88 -8.86 -10.35
CA THR A 199 -62.26 -8.61 -9.93
C THR A 199 -63.17 -9.48 -10.77
N ASN A 200 -63.87 -10.41 -10.13
CA ASN A 200 -64.88 -11.25 -10.75
C ASN A 200 -66.26 -10.59 -10.57
N LYS A 201 -66.98 -10.32 -11.66
CA LYS A 201 -68.30 -9.67 -11.66
C LYS A 201 -69.38 -10.63 -12.21
N GLU A 202 -69.36 -11.89 -11.79
CA GLU A 202 -70.08 -13.03 -12.40
C GLU A 202 -71.47 -12.74 -13.00
N HIS A 203 -71.85 -13.48 -14.05
CA HIS A 203 -72.69 -14.67 -13.82
C HIS A 203 -72.20 -16.02 -14.44
N ASN A 204 -71.06 -16.08 -15.16
CA ASN A 204 -70.54 -17.34 -15.77
C ASN A 204 -69.00 -17.46 -15.61
N SER A 205 -68.48 -18.70 -15.58
CA SER A 205 -67.05 -18.97 -15.40
C SER A 205 -66.22 -18.55 -16.62
N VAL A 206 -65.15 -17.77 -16.41
CA VAL A 206 -64.19 -17.39 -17.46
C VAL A 206 -62.75 -17.54 -16.95
N VAL A 207 -61.83 -17.99 -17.81
CA VAL A 207 -60.41 -18.14 -17.49
C VAL A 207 -59.64 -16.88 -17.92
N LYS A 208 -58.94 -16.24 -16.97
CA LYS A 208 -58.00 -15.14 -17.25
C LYS A 208 -56.57 -15.61 -17.02
N LYS A 209 -55.71 -15.43 -18.02
CA LYS A 209 -54.26 -15.64 -17.90
C LYS A 209 -53.59 -14.31 -17.60
N ASP A 210 -52.63 -14.33 -16.67
CA ASP A 210 -51.80 -13.19 -16.32
C ASP A 210 -50.33 -13.61 -16.40
N SER A 211 -49.45 -12.64 -16.66
CA SER A 211 -48.02 -12.87 -16.85
C SER A 211 -47.24 -11.80 -16.10
N ASP A 212 -46.43 -12.20 -15.12
CA ASP A 212 -45.56 -11.29 -14.38
C ASP A 212 -44.12 -11.33 -14.90
N SER A 213 -43.48 -10.15 -14.97
CA SER A 213 -42.03 -10.05 -15.18
C SER A 213 -41.47 -8.90 -14.32
N LYS A 214 -40.42 -9.18 -13.55
CA LYS A 214 -39.69 -8.17 -12.76
C LYS A 214 -38.19 -8.36 -12.93
N LYS A 215 -37.47 -7.26 -13.18
CA LYS A 215 -36.01 -7.23 -13.08
C LYS A 215 -35.63 -6.89 -11.64
N VAL A 216 -34.95 -7.81 -10.96
CA VAL A 216 -34.37 -7.56 -9.64
C VAL A 216 -32.88 -7.30 -9.83
N GLY A 217 -32.42 -6.12 -9.45
CA GLY A 217 -30.99 -5.78 -9.44
C GLY A 217 -30.32 -6.33 -8.19
N SER A 218 -29.10 -6.83 -8.35
CA SER A 218 -28.26 -7.26 -7.22
C SER A 218 -28.04 -6.09 -6.27
N ARG A 219 -28.51 -6.21 -5.02
CA ARG A 219 -28.13 -5.26 -3.96
C ARG A 219 -26.74 -5.67 -3.48
N ASN A 220 -25.79 -4.74 -3.53
CA ASN A 220 -24.45 -4.96 -3.00
C ASN A 220 -24.55 -5.26 -1.50
N LEU A 221 -24.20 -6.48 -1.09
CA LEU A 221 -23.91 -6.78 0.30
C LEU A 221 -22.48 -6.29 0.58
N CYS A 222 -22.36 -5.18 1.30
CA CYS A 222 -21.13 -4.75 1.96
C CYS A 222 -21.15 -5.21 3.41
#